data_AF-D2RX50-F1
#
_entry.id   AF-D2RX50-F1
#
_cell.length_a   1.000
_cell.length_b   1.000
_cell.length_c   1.000
_cell.angle_alpha   90.00
_cell.angle_beta   90.00
_cell.angle_gamma   90.00
#
_symmetry.space_group_name_H-M   'P 1'
#
loop_
_entity.id
_entity.type
_entity.pdbx_description
1 polymer ?
#
loop_
_entity_poly.entity_id
_entity_poly.type
_entity_poly.pdbx_seq_one_letter_code
_entity_poly.pdbx_strand_id
1 'polypeptide(L)'
;MTSSDDGGYVHDPSAFDEDGERTAVADDDSTADPAHPESVDREFDWRGWTVVGMIVLTFIVAPAAITFWPPDVGYRFALLSLPLFPAVLLALAAVWGTTRP
;
A
#
# COMPACT_ATOMS: atom_id res chain seq x y z
N MET A 1 26.34 35.15 -13.06
CA MET A 1 25.86 33.80 -13.44
C MET A 1 24.48 34.02 -14.04
N THR A 2 24.32 33.77 -15.34
CA THR A 2 23.03 33.90 -16.03
C THR A 2 22.45 32.50 -16.14
N SER A 3 21.25 32.29 -15.58
CA SER A 3 20.49 31.06 -15.80
C SER A 3 19.77 31.24 -17.13
N SER A 4 20.23 30.55 -18.17
CA SER A 4 19.47 30.36 -19.40
C SER A 4 18.76 29.01 -19.29
N ASP A 5 17.60 29.03 -18.63
CA ASP A 5 16.59 27.98 -18.75
C ASP A 5 15.32 28.67 -19.20
N ASP A 6 15.28 29.03 -20.49
CA ASP A 6 14.09 29.57 -21.16
C ASP A 6 13.28 28.40 -21.74
N GLY A 7 13.12 27.35 -20.94
CA GLY A 7 12.20 26.23 -21.19
C GLY A 7 10.87 26.52 -20.51
N GLY A 8 10.28 27.70 -20.81
CA GLY A 8 8.99 28.11 -20.28
C GLY A 8 7.96 27.04 -20.59
N TYR A 9 7.27 26.55 -19.55
CA TYR A 9 6.19 25.58 -19.72
C TYR A 9 5.06 26.22 -20.52
N VAL A 10 5.01 25.97 -21.82
CA VAL A 10 3.93 26.42 -22.71
C VAL A 10 2.89 25.32 -22.77
N HIS A 11 1.71 25.61 -22.21
CA HIS A 11 0.54 24.77 -22.44
C HIS A 11 0.14 24.87 -23.92
N ASP A 12 0.43 23.84 -24.69
CA ASP A 12 -0.07 23.69 -26.05
C ASP A 12 -1.31 22.76 -26.03
N PRO A 13 -2.53 23.32 -26.09
CA PRO A 13 -3.75 22.51 -26.12
C PRO A 13 -3.88 21.69 -27.41
N SER A 14 -3.12 22.00 -28.45
CA SER A 14 -3.12 21.23 -29.71
C SER A 14 -2.22 19.99 -29.68
N ALA A 15 -1.43 19.82 -28.61
CA ALA A 15 -0.62 18.62 -28.39
C ALA A 15 -1.43 17.41 -27.87
N PHE A 16 -2.73 17.58 -27.61
CA PHE A 16 -3.62 16.55 -27.11
C PHE A 16 -4.70 16.24 -28.14
N ASP A 17 -5.05 14.96 -28.29
CA ASP A 17 -6.15 14.54 -29.14
C ASP A 17 -7.52 14.76 -28.46
N GLU A 18 -8.60 14.45 -29.18
CA GLU A 18 -9.97 14.65 -28.69
C GLU A 18 -10.30 13.81 -27.44
N ASP A 19 -9.53 12.73 -27.19
CA ASP A 19 -9.63 11.87 -26.03
C ASP A 19 -8.74 12.35 -24.85
N GLY A 20 -7.97 13.41 -25.07
CA GLY A 20 -7.09 14.03 -24.07
C GLY A 20 -5.73 13.35 -23.93
N GLU A 21 -5.36 12.44 -24.84
CA GLU A 21 -4.08 11.77 -24.84
C GLU A 21 -3.04 12.64 -25.59
N ARG A 22 -1.80 12.67 -25.09
CA ARG A 22 -0.76 13.48 -25.72
C ARG A 22 -0.38 12.83 -27.06
N THR A 23 -0.55 13.55 -28.15
CA THR A 23 -0.08 13.10 -29.46
C THR A 23 1.44 13.01 -29.42
N ALA A 24 1.99 11.81 -29.64
CA ALA A 24 3.44 11.56 -29.62
C ALA A 24 4.12 12.28 -30.80
N VAL A 25 4.47 13.55 -30.61
CA VAL A 25 5.36 14.25 -31.53
C VAL A 25 6.74 13.67 -31.29
N ALA A 26 7.31 13.05 -32.33
CA ALA A 26 8.66 12.50 -32.32
C ALA A 26 9.68 13.64 -32.24
N ASP A 27 9.87 14.20 -31.06
CA ASP A 27 11.00 15.06 -30.73
C ASP A 27 11.99 14.24 -29.90
N ASP A 28 13.17 14.06 -30.50
CA ASP A 28 14.25 13.12 -30.16
C ASP A 28 15.01 13.48 -28.86
N ASP A 29 14.41 14.27 -27.97
CA ASP A 29 15.03 14.66 -26.68
C ASP A 29 14.04 14.56 -25.49
N SER A 30 13.11 13.61 -25.58
CA SER A 30 12.24 13.26 -24.45
C SER A 30 13.03 12.39 -23.46
N THR A 31 13.87 13.04 -22.67
CA THR A 31 14.57 12.43 -21.53
C THR A 31 13.51 11.90 -20.55
N ALA A 32 13.21 10.60 -20.65
CA ALA A 32 12.44 9.76 -19.74
C ALA A 32 11.15 10.42 -19.19
N ASP A 33 10.02 10.14 -19.83
CA ASP A 33 8.71 10.26 -19.18
C ASP A 33 8.80 9.60 -17.78
N PRO A 34 8.54 10.34 -16.68
CA PRO A 34 8.65 9.79 -15.35
C PRO A 34 7.59 8.69 -15.24
N ALA A 35 8.06 7.43 -15.23
CA ALA A 35 7.21 6.24 -15.18
C ALA A 35 6.03 6.48 -14.24
N HIS A 36 4.84 6.56 -14.83
CA HIS A 36 3.61 6.88 -14.12
C HIS A 36 3.45 5.91 -12.94
N PRO A 37 3.13 6.35 -11.71
CA PRO A 37 3.13 5.48 -10.53
C PRO A 37 2.17 4.28 -10.62
N GLU A 38 1.19 4.31 -11.52
CA GLU A 38 0.35 3.18 -11.92
C GLU A 38 0.98 2.20 -12.93
N SER A 39 2.04 2.56 -13.65
CA SER A 39 2.79 1.63 -14.53
C SER A 39 3.68 0.66 -13.75
N VAL A 40 3.78 0.83 -12.43
CA VAL A 40 4.39 -0.14 -11.52
C VAL A 40 3.27 -1.07 -11.06
N ASP A 41 3.17 -2.25 -11.69
CA ASP A 41 2.26 -3.33 -11.29
C ASP A 41 2.44 -3.66 -9.81
N ARG A 42 1.59 -3.05 -8.96
CA ARG A 42 1.51 -3.34 -7.53
C ARG A 42 0.53 -4.48 -7.34
N GLU A 43 0.97 -5.68 -7.71
CA GLU A 43 0.22 -6.89 -7.41
C GLU A 43 0.15 -7.15 -5.89
N PHE A 44 -0.98 -7.73 -5.47
CA PHE A 44 -1.21 -8.07 -4.07
C PHE A 44 -0.39 -9.32 -3.70
N ASP A 45 0.82 -9.08 -3.23
CA ASP A 45 1.79 -10.12 -2.90
C ASP A 45 1.43 -10.95 -1.64
N TRP A 46 2.22 -12.00 -1.40
CA TRP A 46 2.19 -12.80 -0.17
C TRP A 46 2.21 -11.96 1.13
N ARG A 47 2.87 -10.78 1.13
CA ARG A 47 2.86 -9.85 2.28
C ARG A 47 1.44 -9.33 2.57
N GLY A 48 0.69 -8.98 1.53
CA GLY A 48 -0.71 -8.58 1.64
C GLY A 48 -1.57 -9.72 2.20
N TRP A 49 -1.37 -10.94 1.70
CA TRP A 49 -2.05 -12.14 2.21
C TRP A 49 -1.73 -12.45 3.68
N THR A 50 -0.50 -12.18 4.12
CA THR A 50 -0.10 -12.35 5.53
C THR A 50 -0.91 -11.41 6.44
N VAL A 51 -1.09 -10.16 6.04
CA VAL A 51 -1.92 -9.20 6.79
C VAL A 51 -3.37 -9.66 6.84
N VAL A 52 -3.92 -10.12 5.71
CA VAL A 52 -5.29 -10.67 5.65
C VAL A 52 -5.45 -11.87 6.59
N GLY A 53 -4.50 -12.81 6.60
CA GLY A 53 -4.51 -13.95 7.52
C GLY A 53 -4.50 -13.51 8.99
N MET A 54 -3.75 -12.45 9.31
CA MET A 54 -3.67 -11.92 10.67
C MET A 54 -4.95 -11.20 11.11
N ILE A 55 -5.65 -10.54 10.18
CA ILE A 55 -7.00 -9.99 10.41
C ILE A 55 -7.97 -11.12 10.80
N VAL A 56 -7.99 -12.21 10.04
CA VAL A 56 -8.83 -13.39 10.35
C VAL A 56 -8.49 -13.98 11.72
N LEU A 57 -7.21 -14.13 12.04
CA LEU A 57 -6.76 -14.60 13.35
C LEU A 57 -7.28 -13.69 14.48
N THR A 58 -7.19 -12.37 14.28
CA THR A 58 -7.51 -11.37 15.30
C THR A 58 -9.02 -11.24 15.54
N PHE A 59 -9.83 -11.18 14.48
CA PHE A 59 -11.26 -10.87 14.58
C PHE A 59 -12.18 -12.08 14.58
N ILE A 60 -11.67 -13.27 14.20
CA ILE A 60 -12.49 -14.49 14.12
C ILE A 60 -11.94 -15.54 15.08
N VAL A 61 -10.68 -15.92 14.93
CA VAL A 61 -10.10 -17.05 15.70
C VAL A 61 -9.99 -16.70 17.18
N ALA A 62 -9.45 -15.53 17.53
CA ALA A 62 -9.30 -15.14 18.93
C ALA A 62 -10.66 -15.00 19.67
N PRO A 63 -11.69 -14.31 19.12
CA PRO A 63 -13.02 -14.30 19.73
C PRO A 63 -13.65 -15.68 19.86
N ALA A 64 -13.58 -16.51 18.80
CA ALA A 64 -14.10 -17.87 18.86
C ALA A 64 -13.43 -18.71 19.94
N ALA A 65 -12.10 -18.62 20.08
CA ALA A 65 -11.36 -19.32 21.11
C ALA A 65 -11.79 -18.90 22.52
N ILE A 66 -12.01 -17.60 22.76
CA ILE A 66 -12.52 -17.10 24.06
C ILE A 66 -13.92 -17.66 24.36
N THR A 67 -14.79 -17.71 23.35
CA THR A 67 -16.16 -18.18 23.51
C THR A 67 -16.25 -19.69 23.78
N PHE A 68 -15.48 -20.51 23.07
CA PHE A 68 -15.59 -21.97 23.13
C PHE A 68 -14.65 -22.63 24.14
N TRP A 69 -13.55 -21.98 24.53
CA TRP A 69 -12.62 -22.46 25.56
C TRP A 69 -12.41 -21.40 26.65
N PRO A 70 -13.43 -21.15 27.49
CA PRO A 70 -13.31 -20.19 28.58
C PRO A 70 -12.19 -20.64 29.55
N PRO A 71 -11.16 -19.82 29.79
CA PRO A 71 -10.05 -20.20 30.65
C PRO A 71 -10.48 -20.16 32.12
N ASP A 72 -10.20 -21.26 32.83
CA ASP A 72 -10.55 -21.49 34.24
C ASP A 72 -9.78 -20.56 35.22
N VAL A 73 -8.68 -19.96 34.76
CA VAL A 73 -7.87 -19.00 35.52
C VAL A 73 -7.65 -17.70 34.73
N GLY A 74 -7.94 -16.57 35.36
CA GLY A 74 -7.57 -15.24 34.88
C GLY A 74 -8.39 -14.72 33.70
N TYR A 75 -9.73 -14.76 33.77
CA TYR A 75 -10.63 -14.20 32.74
C TYR A 75 -10.22 -12.79 32.26
N ARG A 76 -9.73 -11.94 33.17
CA ARG A 76 -9.21 -10.60 32.85
C ARG A 76 -7.96 -10.63 31.98
N PHE A 77 -7.04 -11.56 32.25
CA PHE A 77 -5.84 -11.77 31.45
C PHE A 77 -6.17 -12.38 30.10
N ALA A 78 -7.13 -13.30 30.02
CA ALA A 78 -7.59 -13.85 28.76
C ALA A 78 -8.24 -12.80 27.86
N LEU A 79 -9.12 -11.96 28.45
CA LEU A 79 -9.72 -10.83 27.73
C LEU A 79 -8.69 -9.79 27.26
N LEU A 80 -7.48 -9.76 27.85
CA LEU A 80 -6.43 -8.82 27.48
C LEU A 80 -5.43 -9.46 26.51
N SER A 81 -4.77 -10.54 26.90
CA SER A 81 -3.69 -11.18 26.16
C SER A 81 -4.16 -11.83 24.86
N LEU A 82 -5.36 -12.41 24.85
CA LEU A 82 -5.88 -13.17 23.71
C LEU A 82 -6.27 -12.28 22.51
N PRO A 83 -6.83 -11.06 22.70
CA PRO A 83 -6.92 -10.07 21.61
C PRO A 83 -5.64 -9.24 21.40
N LEU A 84 -4.85 -8.97 22.46
CA LEU A 84 -3.65 -8.11 22.35
C LEU A 84 -2.54 -8.79 21.54
N PHE A 85 -2.31 -10.09 21.75
CA PHE A 85 -1.26 -10.82 21.04
C PHE A 85 -1.44 -10.80 19.50
N PRO A 86 -2.59 -11.19 18.93
CA PRO A 86 -2.78 -11.14 17.49
C PRO A 86 -2.79 -9.70 16.95
N ALA A 87 -3.26 -8.72 17.72
CA ALA A 87 -3.20 -7.31 17.33
C ALA A 87 -1.74 -6.79 17.21
N VAL A 88 -0.85 -7.17 18.13
CA VAL A 88 0.58 -6.82 18.06
C VAL A 88 1.23 -7.46 16.83
N LEU A 89 0.92 -8.74 16.55
CA LEU A 89 1.42 -9.40 15.34
C LEU A 89 0.93 -8.71 14.07
N LEU A 90 -0.34 -8.28 14.04
CA LEU A 90 -0.93 -7.56 12.92
C LEU A 90 -0.24 -6.20 12.71
N ALA A 91 0.01 -5.46 13.79
CA ALA A 91 0.73 -4.18 13.72
C ALA A 91 2.15 -4.37 13.16
N LEU A 92 2.88 -5.38 13.63
CA LEU A 92 4.22 -5.71 13.12
C LEU A 92 4.19 -6.16 11.66
N ALA A 93 3.23 -7.00 11.27
CA ALA A 93 3.07 -7.47 9.90
C ALA A 93 2.73 -6.31 8.93
N ALA A 94 1.91 -5.36 9.37
CA ALA A 94 1.58 -4.16 8.60
C ALA A 94 2.82 -3.27 8.38
N VAL A 95 3.60 -3.00 9.45
CA VAL A 95 4.85 -2.24 9.34
C VAL A 95 5.85 -2.94 8.42
N TRP A 96 6.00 -4.26 8.57
CA TRP A 96 6.86 -5.03 7.70
C TRP A 96 6.40 -4.94 6.24
N GLY A 97 5.09 -5.07 5.98
CA GLY A 97 4.52 -4.97 4.64
C GLY A 97 4.80 -3.65 3.93
N THR A 98 4.90 -2.53 4.66
CA THR A 98 5.19 -1.21 4.08
C THR A 98 6.69 -0.93 3.92
N THR A 99 7.55 -1.61 4.69
CA THR A 99 9.01 -1.56 4.48
C THR A 99 9.40 -2.37 3.23
N ARG A 100 9.40 -1.70 2.07
CA ARG A 100 10.13 -2.14 0.86
C ARG A 100 11.59 -1.66 0.99
N PRO A 101 12.62 -2.51 0.76
CA PRO A 101 13.93 -2.00 0.40
C PRO A 101 13.88 -1.29 -0.96
#